data_AF-A0AA96JTG9-F1
#
_entry.id   AF-A0AA96JTG9-F1
#
_cell.length_a   1.000
_cell.length_b   1.000
_cell.length_c   1.000
_cell.angle_alpha   90.00
_cell.angle_beta   90.00
_cell.angle_gamma   90.00
#
_symmetry.space_group_name_H-M   'P 1'
#
loop_
_entity.id
_entity.type
_entity.pdbx_description
1 polymer ?
#
loop_
_entity_poly.entity_id
_entity_poly.type
_entity_poly.pdbx_seq_one_letter_code
_entity_poly.pdbx_strand_id
1 'polypeptide(L)'
;MRVSSLPQFFDKLSPAPLVIMILVAAVFSVPSVVYAQDPYPNQAIAFFNAKECPGGWTPTGKLLDGMAGRFFVPVMPNGTTQHTVEAALASGENRTHTHSFSSSITLSSTYINGVDGCCDNSQTSEGNYTFSGTTAPSSSEVPYVQLLVCIKTEGPDSGDIPSGVLIFTAGLDCPSGWSQPAATQGRFMVGLPPGGSPLAIFGGDPLAPHEDRTHAHSFSDSFTPDSKSLSQAPWWKAWGYGHSGAQNYSGESGTASTGLPYMQILQCEKG
;
A
#
# COMPACT_ATOMS: atom_id res chain seq x y z
N MET A 1 12.55 57.12 13.00
CA MET A 1 12.36 58.46 12.39
C MET A 1 13.74 59.07 12.17
N ARG A 2 13.98 59.62 10.97
CA ARG A 2 15.18 60.29 10.43
C ARG A 2 15.97 59.53 9.37
N VAL A 3 15.96 60.21 8.22
CA VAL A 3 16.61 60.04 6.93
C VAL A 3 17.99 60.69 6.98
N SER A 4 18.98 60.12 6.29
CA SER A 4 20.09 60.80 5.57
C SER A 4 21.15 59.75 5.23
N SER A 5 21.85 59.71 4.10
CA SER A 5 21.97 60.56 2.92
C SER A 5 22.88 59.79 1.96
N LEU A 6 22.57 59.83 0.66
CA LEU A 6 23.49 59.42 -0.42
C LEU A 6 24.75 60.30 -0.44
N PRO A 7 25.87 59.76 -0.94
CA PRO A 7 26.77 60.53 -1.77
C PRO A 7 26.76 60.02 -3.22
N GLN A 8 26.62 60.98 -4.13
CA GLN A 8 26.87 60.85 -5.56
C GLN A 8 28.37 60.68 -5.81
N PHE A 9 28.74 59.75 -6.68
CA PHE A 9 30.02 59.77 -7.38
C PHE A 9 29.75 59.54 -8.87
N PHE A 10 29.83 60.64 -9.62
CA PHE A 10 30.09 60.61 -11.06
C PHE A 10 31.60 60.51 -11.29
N ASP A 11 31.94 60.03 -12.48
CA ASP A 11 33.23 60.12 -13.21
C ASP A 11 34.12 58.87 -13.23
N LYS A 12 33.97 58.10 -14.32
CA LYS A 12 34.99 57.93 -15.38
C LYS A 12 34.62 56.74 -16.29
N LEU A 13 33.94 57.02 -17.40
CA LEU A 13 33.82 56.08 -18.51
C LEU A 13 34.97 56.33 -19.49
N SER A 14 35.90 55.39 -19.55
CA SER A 14 36.89 55.27 -20.62
C SER A 14 36.23 54.59 -21.83
N PRO A 15 36.48 55.02 -23.07
CA PRO A 15 35.94 54.33 -24.25
C PRO A 15 36.72 53.03 -24.47
N ALA A 16 36.04 51.90 -24.35
CA ALA A 16 36.55 50.60 -24.77
C ALA A 16 36.36 50.42 -26.29
N PRO A 17 37.27 49.72 -27.00
CA PRO A 17 37.18 49.53 -28.43
C PRO A 17 35.98 48.66 -28.80
N LEU A 18 35.29 49.06 -29.87
CA LEU A 18 34.17 48.37 -30.48
C LEU A 18 34.64 47.03 -31.06
N VAL A 19 34.55 45.96 -30.28
CA VAL A 19 34.71 44.59 -30.77
C VAL A 19 33.39 44.19 -31.44
N ILE A 20 33.36 44.22 -32.77
CA ILE A 20 32.27 43.66 -33.57
C ILE A 20 32.32 42.14 -33.40
N MET A 21 31.58 41.63 -32.42
CA MET A 21 31.34 40.21 -32.24
C MET A 21 30.33 39.78 -33.31
N ILE A 22 30.84 39.22 -34.41
CA ILE A 22 30.00 38.53 -35.40
C ILE A 22 29.48 37.27 -34.71
N LEU A 23 28.26 37.34 -34.18
CA LEU A 23 27.54 36.21 -33.63
C LEU A 23 27.10 35.33 -34.81
N VAL A 24 27.93 34.35 -35.17
CA VAL A 24 27.53 33.30 -36.11
C VAL A 24 26.52 32.42 -35.38
N ALA A 25 25.23 32.71 -35.56
CA ALA A 25 24.14 31.85 -35.10
C ALA A 25 24.21 30.53 -35.90
N ALA A 26 24.96 29.57 -35.38
CA ALA A 26 24.89 28.20 -35.85
C ALA A 26 23.46 27.70 -35.56
N VAL A 27 22.65 27.62 -36.60
CA VAL A 27 21.32 27.00 -36.56
C VAL A 27 21.57 25.50 -36.40
N PHE A 28 21.70 25.04 -35.17
CA PHE A 28 21.67 23.63 -34.86
C PHE A 28 20.25 23.14 -35.12
N SER A 29 20.03 22.53 -36.29
CA SER A 29 18.84 21.73 -36.55
C SER A 29 18.90 20.53 -35.60
N VAL A 30 18.29 20.68 -34.42
CA VAL A 30 17.99 19.54 -33.57
C VAL A 30 17.00 18.67 -34.33
N PRO A 31 17.29 17.37 -34.55
CA PRO A 31 16.33 16.49 -35.19
C PRO A 31 15.07 16.48 -34.33
N SER A 32 13.94 16.84 -34.93
CA SER A 32 12.64 16.68 -34.31
C SER A 32 12.46 15.19 -34.03
N VAL A 33 12.53 14.79 -32.77
CA VAL A 33 12.09 13.46 -32.37
C VAL A 33 10.60 13.42 -32.67
N VAL A 34 10.23 12.70 -33.73
CA VAL A 34 8.83 12.42 -34.02
C VAL A 34 8.37 11.47 -32.93
N TYR A 35 7.78 12.03 -31.87
CA TYR A 35 7.06 11.22 -30.91
C TYR A 35 5.93 10.51 -31.67
N ALA A 36 5.71 9.24 -31.36
CA ALA A 36 4.52 8.55 -31.81
C ALA A 36 3.30 9.40 -31.40
N GLN A 37 2.31 9.48 -32.30
CA GLN A 37 1.07 10.21 -32.00
C GLN A 37 0.49 9.71 -30.67
N ASP A 38 0.03 10.63 -29.83
CA ASP A 38 -0.58 10.31 -28.54
C ASP A 38 -2.10 10.53 -28.60
N PRO A 39 -2.87 9.50 -29.00
CA PRO A 39 -4.32 9.62 -29.17
C PRO A 39 -5.09 9.58 -27.85
N TYR A 40 -4.40 9.54 -26.69
CA TYR A 40 -5.08 9.45 -25.40
C TYR A 40 -5.84 10.75 -25.09
N PRO A 41 -7.06 10.65 -24.53
CA PRO A 41 -7.86 11.82 -24.21
C PRO A 41 -7.21 12.62 -23.08
N ASN A 42 -7.52 13.92 -23.03
CA ASN A 42 -7.19 14.75 -21.87
C ASN A 42 -7.70 14.06 -20.59
N GLN A 43 -6.95 14.22 -19.50
CA GLN A 43 -7.19 13.60 -18.19
C GLN A 43 -6.93 12.10 -18.11
N ALA A 44 -6.51 11.43 -19.19
CA ALA A 44 -6.00 10.07 -19.12
C ALA A 44 -4.80 10.01 -18.16
N ILE A 45 -4.73 8.92 -17.39
CA ILE A 45 -3.68 8.69 -16.40
C ILE A 45 -2.93 7.42 -16.79
N ALA A 46 -1.60 7.51 -16.77
CA ALA A 46 -0.72 6.40 -17.07
C ALA A 46 0.51 6.38 -16.15
N PHE A 47 1.10 5.19 -16.04
CA PHE A 47 2.33 4.94 -15.31
C PHE A 47 3.50 4.95 -16.30
N PHE A 48 4.55 5.68 -15.97
CA PHE A 48 5.75 5.84 -16.79
C PHE A 48 6.96 5.30 -16.05
N ASN A 49 7.76 4.49 -16.74
CA ASN A 49 9.10 4.13 -16.30
C ASN A 49 10.09 5.24 -16.68
N ALA A 50 9.89 6.42 -16.09
CA ALA A 50 10.66 7.63 -16.35
C ALA A 50 10.74 8.51 -15.10
N LYS A 51 11.71 9.43 -15.08
CA LYS A 51 11.85 10.42 -13.99
C LYS A 51 10.94 11.64 -14.16
N GLU A 52 10.53 11.91 -15.40
CA GLU A 52 9.69 13.04 -15.78
C GLU A 52 8.61 12.58 -16.75
N CYS A 53 7.49 13.30 -16.76
CA CYS A 53 6.41 13.03 -17.70
C CYS A 53 6.82 13.47 -19.11
N PRO A 54 6.43 12.72 -20.16
CA PRO A 54 6.66 13.14 -21.53
C PRO A 54 5.87 14.40 -21.88
N GLY A 55 6.21 15.04 -23.01
CA GLY A 55 5.47 16.19 -23.53
C GLY A 55 3.97 15.92 -23.63
N GLY A 56 3.15 16.90 -23.26
CA GLY A 56 1.69 16.76 -23.18
C GLY A 56 1.16 16.06 -21.91
N TRP A 57 2.04 15.59 -21.03
CA TRP A 57 1.72 14.98 -19.74
C TRP A 57 2.34 15.77 -18.59
N THR A 58 1.65 15.80 -17.45
CA THR A 58 2.12 16.49 -16.23
C THR A 58 2.13 15.50 -15.06
N PRO A 59 3.09 15.60 -14.11
CA PRO A 59 3.05 14.78 -12.90
C PRO A 59 1.75 15.01 -12.12
N THR A 60 1.13 13.94 -11.65
CA THR A 60 -0.20 14.02 -11.02
C THR A 60 -0.24 14.86 -9.77
N GLY A 61 0.86 14.95 -9.01
CA GLY A 61 0.95 15.79 -7.80
C GLY A 61 0.77 17.30 -8.02
N LYS A 62 0.55 17.76 -9.26
CA LYS A 62 0.14 19.14 -9.56
C LYS A 62 -1.37 19.31 -9.79
N LEU A 63 -2.10 18.22 -10.04
CA LEU A 63 -3.49 18.25 -10.49
C LEU A 63 -4.41 17.38 -9.62
N LEU A 64 -3.87 16.32 -9.02
CA LEU A 64 -4.58 15.37 -8.17
C LEU A 64 -3.69 15.02 -6.98
N ASP A 65 -3.95 15.70 -5.86
CA ASP A 65 -3.27 15.42 -4.61
C ASP A 65 -3.59 14.00 -4.12
N GLY A 66 -2.58 13.34 -3.56
CA GLY A 66 -2.75 12.04 -2.92
C GLY A 66 -2.61 10.81 -3.83
N MET A 67 -2.41 10.94 -5.15
CA MET A 67 -2.18 9.75 -6.01
C MET A 67 -0.82 9.08 -5.79
N ALA A 68 0.20 9.88 -5.48
CA ALA A 68 1.56 9.38 -5.30
C ALA A 68 1.62 8.40 -4.13
N GLY A 69 2.32 7.27 -4.31
CA GLY A 69 2.46 6.24 -3.29
C GLY A 69 1.22 5.37 -3.08
N ARG A 70 0.26 5.35 -4.01
CA ARG A 70 -0.98 4.57 -3.91
C ARG A 70 -1.23 3.69 -5.12
N PHE A 71 -1.89 2.57 -4.89
CA PHE A 71 -2.48 1.75 -5.95
C PHE A 71 -3.74 2.41 -6.50
N PHE A 72 -4.08 2.15 -7.77
CA PHE A 72 -5.35 2.58 -8.34
C PHE A 72 -6.35 1.44 -8.38
N VAL A 73 -7.53 1.72 -7.85
CA VAL A 73 -8.68 0.81 -7.86
C VAL A 73 -9.81 1.50 -8.62
N PRO A 74 -10.43 0.86 -9.62
CA PRO A 74 -11.58 1.45 -10.30
C PRO A 74 -12.73 1.71 -9.32
N VAL A 75 -13.34 2.89 -9.37
CA VAL A 75 -14.52 3.22 -8.55
C VAL A 75 -15.68 2.27 -8.84
N MET A 76 -16.51 2.00 -7.82
CA MET A 76 -17.82 1.36 -8.00
C MET A 76 -18.84 2.33 -8.63
N PRO A 77 -19.96 1.85 -9.19
CA PRO A 77 -21.03 2.72 -9.68
C PRO A 77 -21.53 3.61 -8.53
N ASN A 78 -21.66 4.92 -8.79
CA ASN A 78 -22.00 5.94 -7.79
C ASN A 78 -20.94 6.16 -6.68
N GLY A 79 -19.77 5.53 -6.79
CA GLY A 79 -18.62 5.86 -5.96
C GLY A 79 -18.09 7.25 -6.31
N THR A 80 -17.58 7.96 -5.32
CA THR A 80 -16.87 9.21 -5.54
C THR A 80 -15.43 8.91 -5.97
N THR A 81 -14.93 9.65 -6.97
CA THR A 81 -13.54 9.50 -7.45
C THR A 81 -12.56 10.21 -6.52
N GLN A 82 -11.27 9.84 -6.62
CA GLN A 82 -10.14 10.49 -5.96
C GLN A 82 -10.12 10.33 -4.42
N HIS A 83 -10.85 9.36 -3.89
CA HIS A 83 -10.76 9.03 -2.48
C HIS A 83 -9.62 8.08 -2.19
N THR A 84 -8.94 8.34 -1.08
CA THR A 84 -7.76 7.59 -0.66
C THR A 84 -8.05 6.81 0.61
N VAL A 85 -7.57 5.58 0.66
CA VAL A 85 -7.55 4.74 1.86
C VAL A 85 -6.10 4.54 2.30
N GLU A 86 -5.87 4.56 3.62
CA GLU A 86 -4.56 4.49 4.27
C GLU A 86 -3.59 5.65 3.95
N ALA A 87 -2.42 5.66 4.59
CA ALA A 87 -1.34 6.60 4.26
C ALA A 87 -0.54 6.12 3.04
N ALA A 88 -0.24 7.04 2.12
CA ALA A 88 0.57 6.76 0.93
C ALA A 88 1.94 6.16 1.29
N LEU A 89 2.46 5.29 0.42
CA LEU A 89 3.79 4.71 0.55
C LEU A 89 4.88 5.75 0.29
N ALA A 90 5.90 5.76 1.12
CA ALA A 90 7.19 6.36 0.81
C ALA A 90 7.92 5.57 -0.30
N SER A 91 8.98 6.15 -0.86
CA SER A 91 9.75 5.49 -1.92
C SER A 91 10.43 4.22 -1.41
N GLY A 92 10.17 3.08 -2.08
CA GLY A 92 10.69 1.77 -1.70
C GLY A 92 10.22 1.26 -0.34
N GLU A 93 9.16 1.84 0.22
CA GLU A 93 8.61 1.42 1.52
C GLU A 93 8.18 -0.04 1.47
N ASN A 94 8.45 -0.79 2.54
CA ASN A 94 7.85 -2.08 2.81
C ASN A 94 6.84 -1.93 3.94
N ARG A 95 5.54 -1.89 3.61
CA ARG A 95 4.46 -1.74 4.59
C ARG A 95 4.40 -2.94 5.55
N THR A 96 4.40 -2.66 6.85
CA THR A 96 4.21 -3.65 7.91
C THR A 96 2.88 -3.44 8.63
N HIS A 97 2.34 -4.50 9.24
CA HIS A 97 1.15 -4.42 10.09
C HIS A 97 1.26 -5.41 11.27
N THR A 98 0.32 -5.31 12.21
CA THR A 98 0.25 -6.11 13.45
C THR A 98 -1.14 -6.68 13.65
N HIS A 99 -1.27 -7.79 14.36
CA HIS A 99 -2.54 -8.31 14.83
C HIS A 99 -2.60 -8.33 16.35
N SER A 100 -3.79 -8.11 16.91
CA SER A 100 -4.09 -8.60 18.26
C SER A 100 -4.33 -10.10 18.21
N PHE A 101 -4.19 -10.81 19.32
CA PHE A 101 -4.61 -12.20 19.43
C PHE A 101 -5.07 -12.51 20.85
N SER A 102 -5.93 -13.51 20.99
CA SER A 102 -6.35 -14.06 22.27
C SER A 102 -6.58 -15.55 22.11
N SER A 103 -6.12 -16.36 23.06
CA SER A 103 -6.40 -17.79 23.10
C SER A 103 -6.47 -18.27 24.55
N SER A 104 -6.75 -19.55 24.72
CA SER A 104 -6.83 -20.19 26.03
C SER A 104 -6.29 -21.60 25.98
N ILE A 105 -5.55 -22.00 27.00
CA ILE A 105 -5.09 -23.37 27.19
C ILE A 105 -5.78 -23.96 28.42
N THR A 106 -6.31 -25.17 28.27
CA THR A 106 -6.82 -25.94 29.41
C THR A 106 -5.77 -26.94 29.85
N LEU A 107 -5.20 -26.76 31.04
CA LEU A 107 -4.35 -27.74 31.68
C LEU A 107 -5.21 -28.80 32.35
N SER A 108 -5.05 -30.05 31.91
CA SER A 108 -5.68 -31.19 32.56
C SER A 108 -5.09 -31.45 33.93
N SER A 109 -5.93 -31.98 34.82
CA SER A 109 -5.53 -32.45 36.14
C SER A 109 -4.47 -33.55 36.06
N THR A 110 -3.45 -33.45 36.89
CA THR A 110 -2.60 -34.58 37.25
C THR A 110 -2.47 -34.69 38.78
N TYR A 111 -2.08 -35.87 39.23
CA TYR A 111 -1.84 -36.13 40.65
C TYR A 111 -0.39 -36.49 40.88
N ILE A 112 0.13 -36.10 42.04
CA ILE A 112 1.50 -36.40 42.43
C ILE A 112 1.45 -37.26 43.69
N ASN A 113 2.19 -38.38 43.66
CA ASN A 113 2.34 -39.26 44.80
C ASN A 113 3.42 -38.73 45.73
N GLY A 114 3.09 -38.79 47.01
CA GLY A 114 3.96 -38.48 48.11
C GLY A 114 4.33 -37.01 48.25
N VAL A 115 3.42 -36.07 48.12
CA VAL A 115 3.77 -34.68 48.50
C VAL A 115 3.73 -34.57 50.03
N ASP A 116 4.83 -34.17 50.67
CA ASP A 116 4.85 -33.88 52.12
C ASP A 116 4.21 -32.49 52.36
N GLY A 117 3.24 -32.44 53.26
CA GLY A 117 2.45 -31.24 53.53
C GLY A 117 1.25 -31.04 52.58
N CYS A 118 0.20 -30.41 53.10
CA CYS A 118 -0.84 -29.88 52.23
C CYS A 118 -0.28 -28.66 51.50
N CYS A 119 -0.78 -28.43 50.29
CA CYS A 119 -0.84 -27.08 49.73
C CYS A 119 0.49 -26.52 49.20
N ASP A 120 1.22 -27.28 48.37
CA ASP A 120 2.24 -26.66 47.50
C ASP A 120 1.55 -25.78 46.43
N ASN A 121 1.30 -24.53 46.78
CA ASN A 121 0.70 -23.52 45.92
C ASN A 121 1.72 -22.88 44.96
N SER A 122 2.97 -23.37 44.92
CA SER A 122 4.01 -22.82 44.04
C SER A 122 3.97 -23.39 42.62
N GLN A 123 3.14 -24.41 42.39
CA GLN A 123 2.98 -25.05 41.08
C GLN A 123 1.78 -24.51 40.31
N THR A 124 1.85 -24.58 38.98
CA THR A 124 0.71 -24.26 38.12
C THR A 124 -0.44 -25.22 38.38
N SER A 125 -1.62 -24.69 38.69
CA SER A 125 -2.82 -25.50 38.91
C SER A 125 -3.39 -26.01 37.59
N GLU A 126 -4.21 -27.05 37.64
CA GLU A 126 -5.13 -27.35 36.55
C GLU A 126 -6.07 -26.15 36.29
N GLY A 127 -6.65 -26.10 35.10
CA GLY A 127 -7.65 -25.08 34.77
C GLY A 127 -7.44 -24.43 33.40
N ASN A 128 -8.28 -23.43 33.11
CA ASN A 128 -8.23 -22.68 31.87
C ASN A 128 -7.43 -21.39 32.05
N TYR A 129 -6.41 -21.22 31.22
CA TYR A 129 -5.53 -20.07 31.21
C TYR A 129 -5.72 -19.30 29.92
N THR A 130 -6.26 -18.09 30.02
CA THR A 130 -6.37 -17.18 28.88
C THR A 130 -5.13 -16.32 28.77
N PHE A 131 -4.74 -16.00 27.54
CA PHE A 131 -3.65 -15.08 27.25
C PHE A 131 -3.98 -14.31 25.99
N SER A 132 -3.45 -13.09 25.90
CA SER A 132 -3.64 -12.20 24.78
C SER A 132 -2.41 -11.33 24.56
N GLY A 133 -2.31 -10.75 23.37
CA GLY A 133 -1.20 -9.87 23.03
C GLY A 133 -1.37 -9.22 21.68
N THR A 134 -0.28 -8.61 21.21
CA THR A 134 -0.16 -8.05 19.87
C THR A 134 1.10 -8.62 19.24
N THR A 135 1.01 -9.03 17.97
CA THR A 135 2.17 -9.51 17.23
C THR A 135 3.17 -8.38 17.01
N ALA A 136 4.44 -8.73 16.79
CA ALA A 136 5.39 -7.75 16.27
C ALA A 136 4.95 -7.28 14.86
N PRO A 137 5.29 -6.05 14.44
CA PRO A 137 5.06 -5.60 13.08
C PRO A 137 5.78 -6.51 12.09
N SER A 138 5.07 -6.96 11.06
CA SER A 138 5.63 -7.78 9.98
C SER A 138 5.19 -7.28 8.62
N SER A 139 6.03 -7.51 7.61
CA SER A 139 5.72 -7.19 6.21
C SER A 139 4.55 -8.02 5.70
N SER A 140 3.74 -7.43 4.82
CA SER A 140 2.74 -8.17 4.04
C SER A 140 3.32 -8.91 2.83
N GLU A 141 4.62 -8.74 2.55
CA GLU A 141 5.35 -9.32 1.41
C GLU A 141 4.71 -9.09 0.04
N VAL A 142 3.84 -8.08 -0.07
CA VAL A 142 3.18 -7.75 -1.34
C VAL A 142 4.23 -7.22 -2.32
N PRO A 143 4.43 -7.85 -3.48
CA PRO A 143 5.42 -7.39 -4.45
C PRO A 143 4.83 -6.22 -5.25
N TYR A 144 5.37 -5.02 -5.09
CA TYR A 144 5.01 -3.85 -5.88
C TYR A 144 6.22 -3.07 -6.38
N VAL A 145 6.00 -2.35 -7.48
CA VAL A 145 6.96 -1.40 -8.05
C VAL A 145 6.31 -0.02 -8.08
N GLN A 146 7.12 1.01 -7.85
CA GLN A 146 6.67 2.40 -7.96
C GLN A 146 7.09 2.97 -9.31
N LEU A 147 6.12 3.51 -10.04
CA LEU A 147 6.32 4.19 -11.33
C LEU A 147 5.80 5.61 -11.23
N LEU A 148 6.33 6.51 -12.07
CA LEU A 148 5.85 7.88 -12.14
C LEU A 148 4.44 7.89 -12.72
N VAL A 149 3.49 8.48 -12.00
CA VAL A 149 2.13 8.69 -12.52
C VAL A 149 2.06 10.05 -13.18
N CYS A 150 1.59 10.08 -14.42
CA CYS A 150 1.34 11.30 -15.16
C CYS A 150 -0.11 11.36 -15.63
N ILE A 151 -0.61 12.59 -15.79
CA ILE A 151 -1.91 12.89 -16.36
C ILE A 151 -1.73 13.65 -17.69
N LYS A 152 -2.47 13.25 -18.71
CA LYS A 152 -2.51 13.91 -20.01
C LYS A 152 -3.19 15.27 -19.85
N THR A 153 -2.51 16.35 -20.20
CA THR A 153 -3.02 17.73 -20.08
C THR A 153 -3.33 18.36 -21.44
N GLU A 154 -2.80 17.81 -22.52
CA GLU A 154 -3.06 18.23 -23.89
C GLU A 154 -4.19 17.41 -24.52
N GLY A 155 -4.79 17.93 -25.59
CA GLY A 155 -5.78 17.17 -26.37
C GLY A 155 -5.16 15.93 -27.04
N PRO A 156 -5.99 14.98 -27.48
CA PRO A 156 -5.50 13.82 -28.23
C PRO A 156 -4.88 14.28 -29.56
N ASP A 157 -3.75 13.69 -29.92
CA ASP A 157 -3.20 13.79 -31.27
C ASP A 157 -3.99 12.93 -32.26
N SER A 158 -3.62 12.96 -33.55
CA SER A 158 -4.26 12.10 -34.55
C SER A 158 -3.90 10.62 -34.34
N GLY A 159 -4.91 9.77 -34.19
CA GLY A 159 -4.71 8.34 -34.05
C GLY A 159 -5.92 7.64 -33.45
N ASP A 160 -5.98 6.32 -33.63
CA ASP A 160 -7.05 5.49 -33.10
C ASP A 160 -6.56 4.70 -31.89
N ILE A 161 -7.39 4.68 -30.84
CA ILE A 161 -7.21 3.78 -29.71
C ILE A 161 -8.05 2.53 -29.98
N PRO A 162 -7.45 1.32 -29.96
CA PRO A 162 -8.21 0.08 -30.12
C PRO A 162 -9.32 -0.08 -29.08
N SER A 163 -10.46 -0.64 -29.49
CA SER A 163 -11.52 -1.05 -28.56
C SER A 163 -10.99 -2.06 -27.53
N GLY A 164 -11.50 -1.97 -26.31
CA GLY A 164 -11.05 -2.77 -25.16
C GLY A 164 -9.84 -2.21 -24.40
N VAL A 165 -9.23 -1.11 -24.87
CA VAL A 165 -8.19 -0.42 -24.10
C VAL A 165 -8.79 0.18 -22.84
N LEU A 166 -8.13 -0.04 -21.71
CA LEU A 166 -8.50 0.47 -20.40
C LEU A 166 -7.59 1.63 -19.99
N ILE A 167 -8.17 2.74 -19.55
CA ILE A 167 -7.43 3.87 -18.97
C ILE A 167 -8.04 4.28 -17.64
N PHE A 168 -7.20 4.78 -16.73
CA PHE A 168 -7.70 5.60 -15.63
C PHE A 168 -7.86 7.04 -16.12
N THR A 169 -8.83 7.76 -15.55
CA THR A 169 -9.07 9.18 -15.86
C THR A 169 -9.26 9.99 -14.59
N ALA A 170 -8.76 11.23 -14.61
CA ALA A 170 -9.04 12.20 -13.56
C ALA A 170 -10.47 12.78 -13.62
N GLY A 171 -11.13 12.61 -14.77
CA GLY A 171 -12.48 13.09 -15.01
C GLY A 171 -13.52 12.34 -14.20
N LEU A 172 -14.68 12.97 -14.03
CA LEU A 172 -15.85 12.37 -13.38
C LEU A 172 -16.65 11.47 -14.32
N ASP A 173 -16.45 11.63 -15.62
CA ASP A 173 -17.14 10.90 -16.68
C ASP A 173 -16.14 10.33 -17.68
N CYS A 174 -16.52 9.22 -18.32
CA CYS A 174 -15.72 8.67 -19.40
C CYS A 174 -15.76 9.58 -20.65
N PRO A 175 -14.62 9.77 -21.35
CA PRO A 175 -14.59 10.54 -22.59
C PRO A 175 -15.54 9.97 -23.65
N SER A 176 -15.84 10.76 -24.68
CA SER A 176 -16.71 10.31 -25.77
C SER A 176 -16.19 9.03 -26.43
N GLY A 177 -17.07 8.04 -26.58
CA GLY A 177 -16.72 6.73 -27.12
C GLY A 177 -15.98 5.81 -26.13
N TRP A 178 -16.06 6.10 -24.84
CA TRP A 178 -15.60 5.26 -23.74
C TRP A 178 -16.74 4.99 -22.75
N SER A 179 -16.65 3.91 -21.99
CA SER A 179 -17.61 3.57 -20.93
C SER A 179 -16.89 2.96 -19.73
N GLN A 180 -17.49 3.03 -18.55
CA GLN A 180 -16.90 2.40 -17.37
C GLN A 180 -17.12 0.88 -17.42
N PRO A 181 -16.06 0.05 -17.42
CA PRO A 181 -16.20 -1.40 -17.41
C PRO A 181 -16.72 -1.90 -16.07
N ALA A 182 -17.81 -2.67 -16.06
CA ALA A 182 -18.36 -3.22 -14.82
C ALA A 182 -17.45 -4.27 -14.16
N ALA A 183 -16.67 -5.02 -14.95
CA ALA A 183 -15.90 -6.16 -14.48
C ALA A 183 -14.71 -5.80 -13.56
N THR A 184 -14.20 -4.57 -13.63
CA THR A 184 -13.01 -4.13 -12.88
C THR A 184 -13.33 -3.25 -11.68
N GLN A 185 -14.59 -2.84 -11.51
CA GLN A 185 -15.05 -1.97 -10.43
C GLN A 185 -14.70 -2.57 -9.06
N GLY A 186 -14.04 -1.77 -8.22
CA GLY A 186 -13.61 -2.16 -6.87
C GLY A 186 -12.49 -3.22 -6.84
N ARG A 187 -11.86 -3.56 -7.97
CA ARG A 187 -10.87 -4.64 -8.04
C ARG A 187 -9.48 -4.12 -8.42
N PHE A 188 -8.45 -4.66 -7.79
CA PHE A 188 -7.09 -4.52 -8.29
C PHE A 188 -6.95 -5.30 -9.59
N MET A 189 -6.34 -4.67 -10.59
CA MET A 189 -6.03 -5.34 -11.84
C MET A 189 -4.62 -5.92 -11.80
N VAL A 190 -4.49 -7.13 -12.34
CA VAL A 190 -3.19 -7.79 -12.53
C VAL A 190 -3.01 -8.09 -14.01
N GLY A 191 -1.74 -8.14 -14.45
CA GLY A 191 -1.42 -8.53 -15.81
C GLY A 191 -1.92 -9.94 -16.12
N LEU A 192 -2.47 -10.13 -17.32
CA LEU A 192 -2.94 -11.43 -17.78
C LEU A 192 -1.75 -12.39 -17.97
N PRO A 193 -1.69 -13.53 -17.25
CA PRO A 193 -0.62 -14.51 -17.47
C PRO A 193 -0.79 -15.23 -18.82
N PRO A 194 0.27 -15.84 -19.37
CA PRO A 194 0.19 -16.66 -20.57
C PRO A 194 -0.89 -17.75 -20.44
N GLY A 195 -1.80 -17.83 -21.41
CA GLY A 195 -2.91 -18.78 -21.41
C GLY A 195 -4.07 -18.44 -20.45
N GLY A 196 -4.00 -17.30 -19.76
CA GLY A 196 -5.09 -16.83 -18.91
C GLY A 196 -6.29 -16.32 -19.70
N SER A 197 -7.44 -16.24 -19.04
CA SER A 197 -8.65 -15.63 -19.58
C SER A 197 -8.73 -14.15 -19.18
N PRO A 198 -8.91 -13.20 -20.13
CA PRO A 198 -9.20 -11.81 -19.81
C PRO A 198 -10.38 -11.69 -18.86
N LEU A 199 -10.33 -10.72 -17.94
CA LEU A 199 -11.38 -10.46 -16.95
C LEU A 199 -11.70 -11.63 -16.01
N ALA A 200 -10.81 -12.62 -15.88
CA ALA A 200 -10.96 -13.65 -14.85
C ALA A 200 -11.00 -13.01 -13.45
N ILE A 201 -12.08 -13.26 -12.72
CA ILE A 201 -12.27 -12.76 -11.36
C ILE A 201 -11.73 -13.79 -10.38
N PHE A 202 -10.89 -13.33 -9.45
CA PHE A 202 -10.33 -14.14 -8.37
C PHE A 202 -10.19 -13.30 -7.09
N GLY A 203 -9.91 -13.96 -5.97
CA GLY A 203 -9.85 -13.30 -4.66
C GLY A 203 -11.23 -13.08 -4.04
N GLY A 204 -11.36 -12.03 -3.23
CA GLY A 204 -12.59 -11.68 -2.53
C GLY A 204 -13.56 -10.81 -3.35
N ASP A 205 -14.59 -10.34 -2.66
CA ASP A 205 -15.53 -9.35 -3.19
C ASP A 205 -14.84 -8.02 -3.56
N PRO A 206 -15.38 -7.25 -4.51
CA PRO A 206 -14.87 -5.91 -4.82
C PRO A 206 -14.82 -5.02 -3.57
N LEU A 207 -13.87 -4.10 -3.56
CA LEU A 207 -13.80 -3.06 -2.55
C LEU A 207 -15.01 -2.13 -2.68
N ALA A 208 -15.75 -1.97 -1.58
CA ALA A 208 -16.74 -0.92 -1.47
C ALA A 208 -16.05 0.47 -1.52
N PRO A 209 -16.81 1.55 -1.78
CA PRO A 209 -16.28 2.89 -1.63
C PRO A 209 -15.64 3.10 -0.25
N HIS A 210 -14.40 3.61 -0.22
CA HIS A 210 -13.65 3.94 1.02
C HIS A 210 -13.34 2.75 1.93
N GLU A 211 -13.40 1.52 1.43
CA GLU A 211 -13.26 0.34 2.26
C GLU A 211 -11.80 0.07 2.68
N ASP A 212 -11.52 0.06 3.98
CA ASP A 212 -10.29 -0.54 4.49
C ASP A 212 -10.50 -2.04 4.75
N ARG A 213 -10.03 -2.88 3.82
CA ARG A 213 -10.22 -4.35 3.90
C ARG A 213 -9.34 -4.91 5.02
N THR A 214 -9.98 -5.47 6.03
CA THR A 214 -9.30 -6.16 7.13
C THR A 214 -9.23 -7.67 6.90
N HIS A 215 -8.31 -8.34 7.58
CA HIS A 215 -8.12 -9.79 7.54
C HIS A 215 -7.60 -10.31 8.88
N ALA A 216 -7.69 -11.62 9.07
CA ALA A 216 -7.16 -12.33 10.24
C ALA A 216 -6.42 -13.59 9.80
N HIS A 217 -5.62 -14.15 10.71
CA HIS A 217 -4.88 -15.39 10.51
C HIS A 217 -5.25 -16.41 11.56
N SER A 218 -5.37 -17.67 11.15
CA SER A 218 -5.32 -18.77 12.09
C SER A 218 -3.88 -18.95 12.60
N PHE A 219 -3.76 -19.29 13.87
CA PHE A 219 -2.48 -19.68 14.46
C PHE A 219 -2.66 -20.95 15.28
N SER A 220 -1.60 -21.74 15.38
CA SER A 220 -1.51 -22.85 16.31
C SER A 220 -0.08 -23.02 16.79
N ASP A 221 0.09 -23.34 18.05
CA ASP A 221 1.39 -23.56 18.66
C ASP A 221 1.24 -24.53 19.84
N SER A 222 2.34 -24.83 20.52
CA SER A 222 2.35 -25.65 21.72
C SER A 222 3.25 -25.04 22.78
N PHE A 223 2.85 -25.14 24.04
CA PHE A 223 3.72 -24.84 25.16
C PHE A 223 3.86 -26.08 26.03
N THR A 224 5.05 -26.31 26.58
CA THR A 224 5.26 -27.37 27.58
C THR A 224 5.54 -26.69 28.91
N PRO A 225 4.69 -26.87 29.94
CA PRO A 225 5.01 -26.40 31.28
C PRO A 225 6.29 -27.06 31.78
N ASP A 226 7.16 -26.29 32.44
CA ASP A 226 8.32 -26.86 33.12
C ASP A 226 7.88 -27.87 34.19
N SER A 227 8.57 -29.01 34.24
CA SER A 227 8.39 -29.94 35.35
C SER A 227 9.21 -29.49 36.56
N LYS A 228 8.64 -29.62 37.76
CA LYS A 228 9.36 -29.45 39.01
C LYS A 228 9.36 -30.73 39.83
N SER A 229 10.51 -31.02 40.44
CA SER A 229 10.63 -32.11 41.40
C SER A 229 10.01 -31.71 42.74
N LEU A 230 9.26 -32.63 43.34
CA LEU A 230 8.69 -32.48 44.68
C LEU A 230 9.33 -33.48 45.64
N SER A 231 9.46 -33.11 46.92
CA SER A 231 9.95 -34.03 47.96
C SER A 231 8.90 -35.08 48.30
N GLN A 232 9.32 -36.35 48.33
CA GLN A 232 8.41 -37.48 48.50
C GLN A 232 8.17 -37.83 49.99
N ALA A 233 6.92 -37.73 50.48
CA ALA A 233 6.40 -38.35 51.70
C ALA A 233 5.60 -39.63 51.38
N PRO A 234 5.87 -40.78 52.01
CA PRO A 234 5.39 -42.08 51.54
C PRO A 234 3.87 -42.36 51.57
N TRP A 235 3.00 -41.40 51.96
CA TRP A 235 1.59 -41.72 52.28
C TRP A 235 0.52 -40.74 51.75
N TRP A 236 0.88 -39.68 51.03
CA TRP A 236 -0.07 -38.62 50.63
C TRP A 236 -0.21 -38.51 49.11
N LYS A 237 -1.41 -38.18 48.62
CA LYS A 237 -1.65 -37.82 47.21
C LYS A 237 -2.22 -36.42 47.15
N ALA A 238 -1.67 -35.59 46.28
CA ALA A 238 -2.17 -34.25 46.02
C ALA A 238 -2.67 -34.14 44.57
N TRP A 239 -3.80 -33.46 44.40
CA TRP A 239 -4.53 -33.26 43.14
C TRP A 239 -4.59 -31.76 42.82
N GLY A 240 -5.03 -31.41 41.61
CA GLY A 240 -5.18 -30.01 41.22
C GLY A 240 -3.96 -29.43 40.49
N TYR A 241 -2.94 -30.25 40.19
CA TYR A 241 -1.75 -29.81 39.46
C TYR A 241 -1.98 -29.89 37.96
N GLY A 242 -1.45 -28.92 37.22
CA GLY A 242 -1.43 -28.97 35.76
C GLY A 242 -0.51 -30.08 35.25
N HIS A 243 -0.98 -30.85 34.27
CA HIS A 243 -0.18 -31.90 33.66
C HIS A 243 1.08 -31.36 32.95
N SER A 244 2.24 -31.94 33.25
CA SER A 244 3.49 -31.66 32.54
C SER A 244 3.51 -32.39 31.19
N GLY A 245 3.19 -31.69 30.12
CA GLY A 245 3.18 -32.21 28.76
C GLY A 245 2.87 -31.09 27.77
N ALA A 246 3.17 -31.30 26.49
CA ALA A 246 2.89 -30.31 25.46
C ALA A 246 1.39 -30.02 25.41
N GLN A 247 1.05 -28.75 25.61
CA GLN A 247 -0.30 -28.21 25.52
C GLN A 247 -0.40 -27.45 24.22
N ASN A 248 -1.17 -28.00 23.29
CA ASN A 248 -1.44 -27.34 22.03
C ASN A 248 -2.50 -26.25 22.25
N TYR A 249 -2.33 -25.13 21.57
CA TYR A 249 -3.36 -24.12 21.45
C TYR A 249 -3.46 -23.64 20.02
N SER A 250 -4.63 -23.15 19.67
CA SER A 250 -4.89 -22.52 18.40
C SER A 250 -5.87 -21.38 18.60
N GLY A 251 -5.95 -20.52 17.61
CA GLY A 251 -6.90 -19.43 17.61
C GLY A 251 -6.91 -18.72 16.28
N GLU A 252 -7.62 -17.61 16.27
CA GLU A 252 -7.63 -16.66 15.18
C GLU A 252 -7.14 -15.32 15.74
N SER A 253 -6.28 -14.65 15.00
CA SER A 253 -5.88 -13.30 15.33
C SER A 253 -7.08 -12.36 15.26
N GLY A 254 -6.99 -11.20 15.91
CA GLY A 254 -7.89 -10.10 15.62
C GLY A 254 -7.76 -9.66 14.15
N THR A 255 -8.83 -9.06 13.64
CA THR A 255 -8.83 -8.46 12.31
C THR A 255 -7.92 -7.23 12.29
N ALA A 256 -7.13 -7.12 11.23
CA ALA A 256 -6.27 -5.97 10.99
C ALA A 256 -6.25 -5.61 9.51
N SER A 257 -6.03 -4.34 9.20
CA SER A 257 -5.72 -3.91 7.84
C SER A 257 -4.29 -4.33 7.47
N THR A 258 -4.07 -4.62 6.18
CA THR A 258 -2.71 -4.74 5.63
C THR A 258 -2.03 -3.37 5.49
N GLY A 259 -2.79 -2.28 5.64
CA GLY A 259 -2.32 -0.93 5.42
C GLY A 259 -2.03 -0.63 3.94
N LEU A 260 -2.55 -1.43 2.99
CA LEU A 260 -2.27 -1.25 1.57
C LEU A 260 -2.96 0.02 1.03
N PRO A 261 -2.22 1.08 0.66
CA PRO A 261 -2.85 2.34 0.35
C PRO A 261 -3.28 2.41 -1.10
N TYR A 262 -4.54 2.77 -1.32
CA TYR A 262 -5.08 2.89 -2.66
C TYR A 262 -5.89 4.16 -2.82
N MET A 263 -6.12 4.54 -4.08
CA MET A 263 -7.04 5.57 -4.48
C MET A 263 -8.10 4.96 -5.40
N GLN A 264 -9.37 5.25 -5.13
CA GLN A 264 -10.46 4.91 -6.03
C GLN A 264 -10.56 5.96 -7.12
N ILE A 265 -10.43 5.55 -8.38
CA ILE A 265 -10.44 6.46 -9.53
C ILE A 265 -11.27 5.88 -10.68
N LEU A 266 -11.83 6.75 -11.52
CA LEU A 266 -12.60 6.30 -12.67
C LEU A 266 -11.69 5.58 -13.66
N GLN A 267 -12.14 4.40 -14.07
CA GLN A 267 -11.56 3.66 -15.18
C GLN A 267 -12.55 3.67 -16.35
N CYS A 268 -12.04 3.82 -17.56
CA CYS A 268 -12.82 3.81 -18.78
C CYS A 268 -12.23 2.80 -19.76
N GLU A 269 -13.12 2.12 -20.49
CA GLU A 269 -12.83 1.20 -21.58
C GLU A 269 -13.23 1.83 -22.91
N LYS A 270 -12.36 1.71 -23.92
CA LYS A 270 -12.65 2.17 -25.26
C LYS A 270 -13.69 1.25 -25.92
N GLY A 271 -14.79 1.83 -26.38
CA GLY A 271 -15.85 1.12 -27.12
C GLY A 271 -15.47 0.72 -28.54
#